data_AF-A0A4D4IW07-F1
#
_entry.id   AF-A0A4D4IW07-F1
#
_cell.length_a   1.000
_cell.length_b   1.000
_cell.length_c   1.000
_cell.angle_alpha   90.00
_cell.angle_beta   90.00
_cell.angle_gamma   90.00
#
_symmetry.space_group_name_H-M   'P 1'
#
loop_
_entity.id
_entity.type
_entity.pdbx_description
1 polymer ?
#
loop_
_entity_poly.entity_id
_entity_poly.type
_entity_poly.pdbx_seq_one_letter_code
_entity_poly.pdbx_strand_id
1 'polypeptide(L)' 'MHGPLLAMLMAELVRRHAAGRAVRSLRYRLRRPVFADDPVLVHGDPVGEDAARLAVSASVGETRAEADIDFE' A
#
# COMPACT_ATOMS: atom_id res chain seq x y z
N MET A 1 -10.92 0.03 13.82
CA MET A 1 -10.56 0.73 12.56
C MET A 1 -9.07 1.00 12.57
N HIS A 2 -8.26 0.13 11.95
CA HIS A 2 -6.80 0.23 12.05
C HIS A 2 -6.19 0.65 10.71
N GLY A 3 -6.31 1.94 10.39
CA GLY A 3 -5.57 2.54 9.26
C GLY A 3 -4.07 2.21 9.25
N PRO A 4 -3.37 2.23 10.40
CA PRO A 4 -1.97 1.82 10.47
C PRO A 4 -1.70 0.37 10.03
N LEU A 5 -2.64 -0.55 10.24
CA LEU A 5 -2.48 -1.95 9.81
C LEU A 5 -2.46 -2.05 8.28
N LEU A 6 -3.29 -1.26 7.59
CA LEU A 6 -3.29 -1.21 6.12
C LEU A 6 -1.96 -0.65 5.57
N ALA A 7 -1.36 0.33 6.25
CA ALA A 7 -0.04 0.83 5.89
C ALA A 7 1.04 -0.25 6.04
N MET A 8 0.98 -1.05 7.12
CA MET A 8 1.90 -2.18 7.33
C MET A 8 1.72 -3.29 6.28
N LEU A 9 0.47 -3.61 5.91
CA LEU A 9 0.15 -4.54 4.82
C LEU A 9 0.68 -4.07 3.47
N MET A 10 0.66 -2.76 3.20
CA MET A 10 1.28 -2.19 2.00
C MET A 10 2.81 -2.26 2.05
N ALA A 11 3.43 -1.97 3.20
CA ALA A 11 4.88 -2.12 3.36
C ALA A 11 5.34 -3.60 3.23
N GLU A 12 4.51 -4.55 3.64
CA GLU A 12 4.73 -5.98 3.41
C GLU A 12 4.84 -6.32 1.92
N LEU A 13 3.98 -5.73 1.08
CA LEU A 13 4.02 -5.93 -0.37
C LEU A 13 5.37 -5.47 -0.95
N VAL A 14 5.84 -4.30 -0.51
CA VAL A 14 7.14 -3.74 -0.90
C VAL A 14 8.26 -4.68 -0.48
N ARG A 15 8.26 -5.14 0.78
CA ARG A 15 9.32 -6.04 1.28
C ARG A 15 9.43 -7.32 0.45
N ARG A 16 8.30 -7.88 -0.02
CA ARG A 16 8.28 -9.12 -0.81
C ARG A 16 8.77 -8.93 -2.25
N HIS A 17 8.45 -7.80 -2.88
CA HIS A 17 8.68 -7.60 -4.33
C HIS A 17 9.85 -6.67 -4.65
N ALA A 18 10.30 -5.88 -3.69
CA ALA A 18 11.44 -4.98 -3.79
C ALA A 18 12.48 -5.32 -2.70
N ALA A 19 12.66 -6.62 -2.43
CA ALA A 19 13.60 -7.10 -1.43
C ALA A 19 15.01 -6.53 -1.67
N GLY A 20 15.61 -5.93 -0.65
CA GLY A 20 16.93 -5.30 -0.72
C GLY A 20 16.92 -3.80 -1.05
N ARG A 21 15.75 -3.22 -1.37
CA ARG A 21 15.61 -1.77 -1.53
C ARG A 21 15.17 -1.13 -0.21
N ALA A 22 15.92 -0.15 0.28
CA ALA A 22 15.54 0.61 1.46
C ALA A 22 14.39 1.55 1.13
N VAL A 23 13.37 1.61 1.98
CA VAL A 23 12.25 2.54 1.85
C VAL A 23 12.65 3.85 2.53
N ARG A 24 12.81 4.90 1.73
CA ARG A 24 13.09 6.25 2.23
C ARG A 24 11.83 6.91 2.80
N SER A 25 10.70 6.74 2.12
CA SER A 25 9.44 7.36 2.55
C SER A 25 8.23 6.51 2.17
N LEU A 26 7.20 6.54 3.03
CA LEU A 26 5.88 5.97 2.77
C LEU A 26 4.84 7.03 3.10
N ARG A 27 4.12 7.52 2.09
CA ARG A 27 3.05 8.52 2.25
C ARG A 27 1.70 7.83 2.15
N TYR A 28 1.04 7.64 3.28
CA TYR A 28 -0.22 6.90 3.37
C TYR A 28 -1.44 7.81 3.39
N ARG A 29 -2.49 7.43 2.65
CA ARG A 29 -3.80 8.08 2.72
C ARG A 29 -4.93 7.05 2.80
N LEU A 30 -5.61 7.01 3.94
CA LEU A 30 -6.90 6.32 4.08
C LEU A 30 -8.00 7.14 3.41
N ARG A 31 -8.78 6.54 2.51
CA ARG A 31 -9.95 7.18 1.88
C ARG A 31 -11.26 6.75 2.52
N ARG A 32 -11.41 5.45 2.78
CA ARG A 32 -12.60 4.87 3.40
C ARG A 32 -12.21 3.79 4.40
N PRO A 33 -12.96 3.67 5.51
CA PRO A 33 -12.81 2.57 6.43
C PRO A 33 -12.78 1.18 5.77
N VAL A 34 -11.98 0.29 6.32
CA VAL A 34 -12.04 -1.17 6.08
C VAL A 34 -12.44 -1.79 7.41
N PHE A 35 -13.55 -2.52 7.43
CA PHE A 35 -14.03 -3.18 8.62
C PHE A 35 -13.44 -4.60 8.72
N ALA A 36 -13.56 -5.21 9.90
CA ALA A 36 -13.16 -6.61 10.05
C ALA A 36 -13.98 -7.48 9.09
N ASP A 37 -13.35 -8.53 8.56
CA ASP A 37 -13.91 -9.49 7.60
C ASP A 37 -14.19 -8.96 6.18
N ASP A 38 -13.94 -7.68 5.91
CA ASP A 38 -13.96 -7.15 4.54
C ASP A 38 -12.75 -7.73 3.75
N PRO A 39 -12.96 -8.51 2.68
CA PRO A 39 -11.87 -8.95 1.84
C PRO A 39 -11.26 -7.74 1.14
N VAL A 40 -9.93 -7.63 1.23
CA VAL A 40 -9.17 -6.57 0.55
C VAL A 40 -8.00 -7.15 -0.23
N LEU A 41 -7.72 -6.53 -1.36
CA LEU A 41 -6.54 -6.78 -2.17
C LEU A 41 -5.55 -5.63 -1.96
N VAL A 42 -4.31 -5.99 -1.63
CA VAL A 42 -3.18 -5.06 -1.63
C VAL A 42 -2.39 -5.28 -2.92
N HIS A 43 -2.21 -4.21 -3.67
CA HIS A 43 -1.50 -4.24 -4.96
C HIS A 43 -0.72 -2.95 -5.16
N GLY A 44 0.15 -2.94 -6.15
CA GLY A 44 0.91 -1.76 -6.48
C GLY A 44 1.79 -1.96 -7.70
N ASP A 45 2.18 -0.83 -8.28
CA ASP A 45 2.95 -0.74 -9.51
C ASP A 45 4.19 0.13 -9.28
N PRO A 46 5.36 -0.24 -9.82
CA PRO A 46 6.52 0.64 -9.87
C PRO A 46 6.19 1.93 -10.63
N VAL A 47 6.73 3.05 -10.16
CA VAL A 47 6.64 4.36 -10.79
C VAL A 47 8.06 4.85 -11.03
N GLY A 48 8.58 4.63 -12.24
CA GLY A 48 10.00 4.86 -12.53
C GLY A 48 10.90 3.87 -11.80
N GLU A 49 12.16 4.26 -11.56
CA GLU A 49 13.14 3.40 -10.91
C GLU A 49 12.96 3.38 -9.39
N ASP A 50 12.78 4.56 -8.77
CA ASP A 50 12.86 4.76 -7.30
C ASP A 50 11.55 5.06 -6.59
N ALA A 51 10.41 4.80 -7.24
CA ALA A 51 9.12 4.93 -6.59
C ALA A 51 8.19 3.77 -6.91
N ALA A 52 7.17 3.61 -6.07
CA ALA A 52 6.04 2.71 -6.31
C ALA A 52 4.75 3.32 -5.76
N ARG A 53 3.63 3.03 -6.43
CA ARG A 53 2.30 3.41 -5.97
C ARG A 53 1.54 2.16 -5.55
N LEU A 54 0.98 2.20 -4.35
CA LEU A 54 0.28 1.09 -3.72
C LEU A 54 -1.18 1.46 -3.47
N ALA A 55 -2.05 0.46 -3.50
CA ALA A 55 -3.45 0.62 -3.18
C ALA A 55 -4.00 -0.60 -2.43
N VAL A 56 -4.99 -0.32 -1.59
CA VAL A 56 -5.86 -1.32 -0.98
C VAL A 56 -7.24 -1.18 -1.62
N SER A 57 -7.75 -2.24 -2.23
CA SER A 57 -9.06 -2.26 -2.88
C SER A 57 -9.95 -3.33 -2.28
N ALA A 58 -11.23 -3.03 -2.04
CA ALA A 58 -12.21 -4.03 -1.60
C ALA A 58 -12.95 -4.68 -2.78
N SER A 59 -13.12 -3.93 -3.87
CA SER A 59 -13.73 -4.38 -5.11
C SER A 59 -13.10 -3.63 -6.29
N VAL A 60 -13.35 -4.09 -7.52
CA VAL A 60 -12.85 -3.44 -8.74
C VAL A 60 -13.31 -1.98 -8.78
N GLY A 61 -12.35 -1.05 -8.87
CA GLY A 61 -12.62 0.39 -8.88
C GLY A 61 -12.85 1.03 -7.50
N GLU A 62 -12.79 0.26 -6.41
CA GLU A 62 -13.02 0.77 -5.06
C GLU A 62 -11.75 0.79 -4.20
N THR A 63 -11.05 1.91 -4.23
CA THR A 63 -9.86 2.15 -3.39
C THR A 63 -10.23 2.58 -1.98
N ARG A 64 -9.75 1.83 -0.99
CA ARG A 64 -9.90 2.06 0.45
C ARG A 64 -8.77 2.91 1.01
N ALA A 65 -7.54 2.64 0.57
CA ALA A 65 -6.34 3.38 0.95
C ALA A 65 -5.33 3.38 -0.19
N GLU A 66 -4.44 4.36 -0.19
CA GLU A 66 -3.32 4.49 -1.12
C GLU A 66 -2.04 4.75 -0.34
N ALA A 67 -0.91 4.37 -0.91
CA ALA A 67 0.39 4.81 -0.44
C ALA A 67 1.34 5.07 -1.61
N ASP A 68 2.15 6.11 -1.49
CA ASP A 68 3.31 6.34 -2.35
C ASP A 68 4.58 5.96 -1.59
N ILE A 69 5.46 5.21 -2.25
CA ILE A 69 6.77 4.79 -1.74
C ILE A 69 7.86 5.49 -2.53
N ASP A 70 8.83 6.05 -1.82
CA ASP A 70 10.13 6.38 -2.39
C ASP A 70 11.18 5.44 -1.81
N PHE A 71 12.02 4.88 -2.66
CA PHE A 71 13.19 4.10 -2.26
C PHE A 71 14.41 5.02 -2.05
N GLU A 72 15.43 4.51 -1.36
CA GLU A 72 16.77 5.13 -1.31
C GLU A 72 17.55 4.94 -2.62
#